data_AF-S3T7W6-F1
#
_entry.id   AF-S3T7W6-F1
#
_cell.length_a   1.000
_cell.length_b   1.000
_cell.length_c   1.000
_cell.angle_alpha   90.00
_cell.angle_beta   90.00
_cell.angle_gamma   90.00
#
_symmetry.space_group_name_H-M   'P 1'
#
loop_
_entity.id
_entity.type
_entity.pdbx_description
1 polymer ?
#
loop_
_entity_poly.entity_id
_entity_poly.type
_entity_poly.pdbx_seq_one_letter_code
_entity_poly.pdbx_strand_id
1 'polypeptide(L)'
;MGLRTAVVVGHATGSNPFGHVAIGFTGQGIFSSGTQNNYRESFTDYISKQSSYRNSTIYILNTTPQQEAEMIKELLKYDPSKLPNPLKDPINALKDTCATRTQKALDKGNVRSALIPSISPFPIDTEIIMWRNRAKSIDIPQGSKTPNSLLEFNP
;
A
#
# COMPACT_ATOMS: atom_id res chain seq x y z
N MET A 1 -7.63 19.45 -11.85
CA MET A 1 -6.33 18.84 -11.50
C MET A 1 -6.61 17.57 -10.71
N GLY A 2 -5.88 16.49 -10.98
CA GLY A 2 -6.04 15.20 -10.30
C GLY A 2 -5.13 15.08 -9.07
N LEU A 3 -5.50 14.18 -8.16
CA LEU A 3 -4.66 13.76 -7.03
C LEU A 3 -3.75 12.61 -7.47
N ARG A 4 -2.91 12.13 -6.56
CA ARG A 4 -2.07 10.96 -6.79
C ARG A 4 -2.23 9.95 -5.67
N THR A 5 -2.34 8.69 -6.07
CA THR A 5 -2.30 7.52 -5.20
C THR A 5 -0.95 6.83 -5.35
N ALA A 6 -0.32 6.52 -4.22
CA ALA A 6 0.93 5.78 -4.16
C ALA A 6 0.69 4.39 -3.53
N VAL A 7 1.21 3.34 -4.15
CA VAL A 7 1.28 1.99 -3.55
C VAL A 7 2.74 1.69 -3.29
N VAL A 8 3.08 1.42 -2.03
CA VAL A 8 4.43 1.10 -1.58
C VAL A 8 4.53 -0.40 -1.42
N VAL A 9 5.34 -1.06 -2.25
CA VAL A 9 5.63 -2.49 -2.15
C VAL A 9 7.00 -2.66 -1.52
N GLY A 10 7.05 -3.16 -0.30
CA GLY A 10 8.28 -3.50 0.41
C GLY A 10 8.70 -4.93 0.12
N HIS A 11 9.93 -5.13 -0.32
CA HIS A 11 10.45 -6.45 -0.70
C HIS A 11 10.67 -7.37 0.52
N ALA A 12 10.89 -8.64 0.22
CA ALA A 12 11.18 -9.66 1.20
C ALA A 12 12.42 -9.31 2.06
N THR A 13 12.35 -9.69 3.33
CA THR A 13 13.42 -9.57 4.32
C THR A 13 13.55 -10.90 5.06
N GLY A 14 14.64 -11.12 5.81
CA GLY A 14 14.84 -12.36 6.56
C GLY A 14 13.69 -12.71 7.52
N SER A 15 13.02 -11.72 8.10
CA SER A 15 11.88 -11.90 9.01
C SER A 15 10.50 -11.79 8.35
N ASN A 16 10.44 -11.38 7.07
CA ASN A 16 9.21 -11.26 6.30
C ASN A 16 9.48 -11.66 4.84
N PRO A 17 9.31 -12.96 4.49
CA PRO A 17 9.67 -13.48 3.18
C PRO A 17 8.69 -13.10 2.06
N PHE A 18 7.47 -12.67 2.39
CA PHE A 18 6.46 -12.29 1.38
C PHE A 18 6.45 -10.80 1.05
N GLY A 19 7.13 -9.97 1.85
CA GLY A 19 7.14 -8.53 1.71
C GLY A 19 5.94 -7.85 2.39
N HIS A 20 5.67 -6.61 2.02
CA HIS A 20 4.59 -5.80 2.60
C HIS A 20 4.04 -4.83 1.56
N VAL A 21 2.79 -4.41 1.71
CA VAL A 21 2.24 -3.34 0.89
C VAL A 21 1.44 -2.36 1.73
N ALA A 22 1.57 -1.08 1.38
CA ALA A 22 0.78 0.02 1.91
C ALA A 22 0.33 0.94 0.78
N ILE A 23 -0.69 1.76 1.04
CA ILE A 23 -1.24 2.72 0.07
C ILE A 23 -1.30 4.11 0.69
N GLY A 24 -0.98 5.15 -0.07
CA GLY A 24 -1.04 6.55 0.37
C GLY A 24 -1.69 7.44 -0.68
N PHE A 25 -2.17 8.60 -0.23
CA PHE A 25 -2.87 9.56 -1.09
C PHE A 25 -2.32 10.96 -0.84
N THR A 26 -2.33 11.79 -1.88
CA THR A 26 -1.80 13.16 -1.81
C THR A 26 -2.50 13.94 -0.68
N GLY A 27 -1.72 14.51 0.24
CA GLY A 27 -2.26 15.29 1.37
C GLY A 27 -3.03 14.48 2.43
N GLN A 28 -2.97 13.14 2.42
CA GLN A 28 -3.78 12.30 3.33
C GLN A 28 -2.94 11.30 4.13
N GLY A 29 -1.63 11.22 3.88
CA GLY A 29 -0.73 10.26 4.51
C GLY A 29 -0.84 8.85 3.93
N ILE A 30 -0.32 7.90 4.70
CA ILE A 30 -0.27 6.49 4.33
C ILE A 30 -1.21 5.63 5.19
N PHE A 31 -1.75 4.59 4.56
CA PHE A 31 -2.64 3.57 5.11
C PHE A 31 -1.92 2.23 4.96
N SER A 32 -1.42 1.72 6.09
CA SER A 32 -0.63 0.49 6.14
C SER A 32 -1.23 -0.47 7.15
N SER A 33 -1.79 -1.60 6.69
CA SER A 33 -2.33 -2.64 7.57
C SER A 33 -1.25 -3.66 7.93
N GLY A 34 -1.24 -4.19 9.15
CA GLY A 34 -0.26 -5.20 9.56
C GLY A 34 1.09 -4.63 10.03
N THR A 35 1.26 -3.31 9.97
CA THR A 35 2.29 -2.57 10.69
C THR A 35 1.75 -2.07 12.03
N GLN A 36 2.65 -1.57 12.90
CA GLN A 36 2.25 -0.88 14.14
C GLN A 36 1.75 0.57 13.89
N ASN A 37 1.84 1.04 12.66
CA ASN A 37 1.45 2.39 12.24
C ASN A 37 -0.07 2.56 12.22
N ASN A 38 -0.52 3.75 12.57
CA ASN A 38 -1.90 4.19 12.36
C ASN A 38 -2.12 4.58 10.89
N TYR A 39 -3.37 4.59 10.46
CA TYR A 39 -3.72 5.18 9.17
C TYR A 39 -3.55 6.70 9.21
N ARG A 40 -3.26 7.27 8.03
CA ARG A 40 -3.02 8.71 7.84
C ARG A 40 -1.75 9.23 8.53
N GLU A 41 -0.79 8.34 8.79
CA GLU A 41 0.55 8.76 9.21
C GLU A 41 1.32 9.45 8.08
N SER A 42 2.36 10.22 8.45
CA SER A 42 3.32 10.80 7.51
C SER A 42 3.87 9.74 6.56
N PHE A 43 3.66 9.96 5.26
CA PHE A 43 4.12 9.07 4.21
C PHE A 43 5.65 9.00 4.21
N THR A 44 6.32 10.15 4.35
CA THR A 44 7.78 10.20 4.35
C THR A 44 8.42 9.56 5.59
N ASP A 45 7.78 9.64 6.75
CA ASP A 45 8.25 8.95 7.97
C ASP A 45 8.08 7.45 7.83
N TYR A 46 6.96 7.00 7.24
CA TYR A 46 6.78 5.59 6.90
C TYR A 46 7.87 5.09 5.97
N ILE A 47 8.15 5.81 4.87
CA ILE A 47 9.21 5.42 3.92
C ILE A 47 10.58 5.38 4.61
N SER A 48 10.89 6.37 5.46
CA SER A 48 12.15 6.38 6.21
C SER A 48 12.27 5.20 7.17
N LYS A 49 11.17 4.82 7.85
CA LYS A 49 11.14 3.61 8.71
C LYS A 49 11.33 2.35 7.88
N GLN A 50 10.61 2.18 6.77
CA GLN A 50 10.74 1.01 5.91
C GLN A 50 12.14 0.90 5.30
N SER A 51 12.71 2.00 4.80
CA SER A 51 14.04 1.98 4.16
C SER A 51 15.16 1.62 5.12
N SER A 52 14.98 1.72 6.44
CA SER A 52 15.98 1.29 7.41
C SER A 52 16.25 -0.23 7.39
N TYR A 53 15.28 -1.04 6.96
CA TYR A 53 15.38 -2.50 7.03
C TYR A 53 14.92 -3.26 5.77
N ARG A 54 14.44 -2.58 4.72
CA ARG A 54 14.07 -3.22 3.44
C ARG A 54 14.22 -2.30 2.24
N ASN A 55 14.43 -2.93 1.08
CA ASN A 55 14.19 -2.31 -0.21
C ASN A 55 12.68 -2.18 -0.44
N SER A 56 12.25 -1.10 -1.08
CA SER A 56 10.85 -0.90 -1.49
C SER A 56 10.77 -0.26 -2.87
N THR A 57 9.68 -0.49 -3.57
CA THR A 57 9.32 0.22 -4.80
C THR A 57 7.98 0.91 -4.60
N ILE A 58 7.90 2.19 -4.97
CA ILE A 58 6.69 3.01 -4.86
C ILE A 58 6.11 3.20 -6.25
N TYR A 59 4.86 2.78 -6.45
CA TYR A 59 4.12 2.99 -7.68
C TYR A 59 3.14 4.15 -7.52
N ILE A 60 3.25 5.17 -8.37
CA ILE A 60 2.45 6.39 -8.30
C ILE A 60 1.54 6.46 -9.52
N LEU A 61 0.24 6.57 -9.25
CA LEU A 61 -0.81 6.67 -10.25
C LEU A 61 -1.52 8.02 -10.11
N ASN A 62 -1.80 8.67 -11.24
CA ASN A 62 -2.69 9.84 -11.26
C ASN A 62 -4.14 9.36 -11.06
N THR A 63 -4.82 9.97 -10.09
CA THR A 63 -6.16 9.57 -9.65
C THR A 63 -7.07 10.78 -9.55
N THR A 64 -8.37 10.55 -9.64
CA THR A 64 -9.36 11.61 -9.38
C THR A 64 -9.71 11.66 -7.89
N PRO A 65 -10.19 12.81 -7.37
CA PRO A 65 -10.68 12.89 -6.00
C PRO A 65 -11.74 11.84 -5.66
N GLN A 66 -12.62 11.51 -6.63
CA GLN A 66 -13.65 10.50 -6.42
C GLN A 66 -13.07 9.08 -6.32
N GLN A 67 -12.03 8.76 -7.09
CA GLN A 67 -11.35 7.47 -6.94
C GLN A 67 -10.75 7.35 -5.54
N GLU A 68 -10.00 8.35 -5.08
CA GLU A 68 -9.38 8.32 -3.75
C GLU A 68 -10.41 8.28 -2.62
N ALA A 69 -11.53 9.00 -2.76
CA ALA A 69 -12.62 8.95 -1.77
C ALA A 69 -13.16 7.53 -1.59
N GLU A 70 -13.38 6.77 -2.68
CA GLU A 70 -13.86 5.39 -2.59
C GLU A 70 -12.78 4.43 -2.05
N MET A 71 -11.50 4.64 -2.41
CA MET A 71 -10.39 3.86 -1.85
C MET A 71 -10.25 4.08 -0.34
N ILE A 72 -10.26 5.33 0.11
CA ILE A 72 -10.15 5.71 1.52
C ILE A 72 -11.36 5.17 2.29
N LYS A 73 -12.57 5.31 1.75
CA LYS A 73 -13.79 4.76 2.37
C LYS A 73 -13.71 3.25 2.57
N GLU A 74 -13.11 2.51 1.65
CA GLU A 74 -12.85 1.08 1.83
C GLU A 74 -11.85 0.81 2.94
N LEU A 75 -10.72 1.54 2.97
CA LEU A 75 -9.68 1.37 3.98
C LEU A 75 -10.20 1.65 5.40
N LEU A 76 -10.99 2.70 5.58
CA LEU A 76 -11.52 3.10 6.88
C LEU A 76 -12.45 2.06 7.53
N LYS A 77 -12.98 1.09 6.77
CA LYS A 77 -13.72 -0.05 7.35
C LYS A 77 -12.86 -0.92 8.25
N TYR A 78 -11.54 -0.88 8.05
CA TYR A 78 -10.58 -1.69 8.77
C TYR A 78 -9.85 -0.93 9.87
N ASP A 79 -10.18 0.34 10.11
CA ASP A 79 -9.57 1.15 11.18
C ASP A 79 -10.40 1.04 12.47
N PRO A 80 -9.84 0.71 13.66
CA PRO A 80 -8.44 0.35 13.97
C PRO A 80 -8.18 -1.16 14.01
N SER A 81 -8.91 -1.94 13.21
CA SER A 81 -8.85 -3.41 13.21
C SER A 81 -7.48 -3.94 12.77
N LYS A 82 -6.88 -4.79 13.62
CA LYS A 82 -5.64 -5.50 13.31
C LYS A 82 -5.87 -6.63 12.31
N LEU A 83 -4.81 -7.07 11.63
CA LEU A 83 -4.87 -8.27 10.79
C LEU A 83 -5.05 -9.53 11.67
N PRO A 84 -5.76 -10.57 11.18
CA PRO A 84 -5.86 -11.84 11.87
C PRO A 84 -4.48 -12.48 12.07
N ASN A 85 -4.31 -13.23 13.16
CA ASN A 85 -3.07 -13.96 13.42
C ASN A 85 -3.04 -15.26 12.60
N PRO A 86 -2.09 -15.44 11.65
CA PRO A 86 -2.06 -16.61 10.78
C PRO A 86 -1.82 -17.94 11.53
N LEU A 87 -1.20 -17.90 12.71
CA LEU A 87 -0.98 -19.09 13.54
C LEU A 87 -2.23 -19.50 14.32
N LYS A 88 -3.17 -18.58 14.54
CA LYS A 88 -4.42 -18.83 15.27
C LYS A 88 -5.62 -19.03 14.35
N ASP A 89 -5.63 -18.33 13.22
CA ASP A 89 -6.72 -18.32 12.26
C ASP A 89 -6.19 -18.19 10.82
N PRO A 90 -5.62 -19.27 10.26
CA PRO A 90 -4.95 -19.23 8.97
C PRO A 90 -5.92 -18.91 7.82
N ILE A 91 -7.17 -19.37 7.91
CA ILE A 91 -8.17 -19.17 6.83
C ILE A 91 -8.55 -17.70 6.73
N ASN A 92 -8.83 -17.03 7.86
CA ASN A 92 -9.16 -15.61 7.81
C ASN A 92 -7.93 -14.75 7.56
N ALA A 93 -6.75 -15.15 8.06
CA ALA A 93 -5.50 -14.44 7.76
C ALA A 93 -5.17 -14.42 6.26
N LEU A 94 -5.53 -15.46 5.49
CA LEU A 94 -5.36 -15.46 4.03
C LEU A 94 -6.36 -14.55 3.29
N LYS A 95 -7.50 -14.23 3.91
CA LYS A 95 -8.56 -13.38 3.32
C LYS A 95 -8.47 -11.91 3.75
N ASP A 96 -7.67 -11.65 4.77
CA ASP A 96 -7.47 -10.32 5.36
C ASP A 96 -5.99 -10.09 5.66
N THR A 97 -5.25 -9.70 4.62
CA THR A 97 -3.84 -9.27 4.67
C THR A 97 -3.70 -7.80 4.25
N CYS A 98 -2.50 -7.24 4.44
CA CYS A 98 -2.14 -5.94 3.86
C CYS A 98 -2.42 -5.88 2.34
N ALA A 99 -2.05 -6.93 1.60
CA ALA A 99 -2.31 -7.02 0.16
C ALA A 99 -3.80 -7.03 -0.17
N THR A 100 -4.61 -7.85 0.51
CA THR A 100 -6.05 -7.89 0.23
C THR A 100 -6.74 -6.56 0.55
N ARG A 101 -6.36 -5.88 1.64
CA ARG A 101 -6.94 -4.57 2.01
C ARG A 101 -6.54 -3.49 1.00
N THR A 102 -5.26 -3.41 0.61
CA THR A 102 -4.80 -2.49 -0.43
C THR A 102 -5.48 -2.78 -1.77
N GLN A 103 -5.60 -4.05 -2.17
CA GLN A 103 -6.22 -4.43 -3.43
C GLN A 103 -7.72 -4.09 -3.46
N LYS A 104 -8.46 -4.36 -2.37
CA LYS A 104 -9.87 -3.97 -2.24
C LYS A 104 -10.03 -2.46 -2.37
N ALA A 105 -9.14 -1.68 -1.77
CA ALA A 105 -9.13 -0.24 -1.93
C ALA A 105 -8.94 0.14 -3.41
N LEU A 106 -7.89 -0.36 -4.06
CA LEU A 106 -7.63 -0.13 -5.49
C LEU A 106 -8.85 -0.48 -6.37
N ASP A 107 -9.49 -1.62 -6.13
CA ASP A 107 -10.70 -2.03 -6.85
C ASP A 107 -11.87 -1.05 -6.68
N LYS A 108 -12.08 -0.52 -5.47
CA LYS A 108 -13.07 0.57 -5.23
C LYS A 108 -12.71 1.87 -5.93
N GLY A 109 -11.42 2.13 -6.14
CA GLY A 109 -10.93 3.21 -7.01
C GLY A 109 -10.99 2.89 -8.51
N ASN A 110 -11.54 1.75 -8.92
CA ASN A 110 -11.53 1.21 -10.29
C ASN A 110 -10.09 1.07 -10.87
N VAL A 111 -9.10 0.83 -10.00
CA VAL A 111 -7.72 0.52 -10.35
C VAL A 111 -7.55 -1.00 -10.22
N ARG A 112 -7.66 -1.72 -11.34
CA ARG A 112 -7.73 -3.19 -11.37
C ARG A 112 -6.99 -3.78 -12.56
N SER A 113 -6.78 -5.09 -12.54
CA SER A 113 -6.18 -5.86 -13.63
C SER A 113 -6.97 -7.15 -13.87
N ALA A 114 -7.28 -7.47 -15.12
CA ALA A 114 -7.94 -8.73 -15.48
C ALA A 114 -7.05 -9.97 -15.25
N LEU A 115 -5.75 -9.77 -15.01
CA LEU A 115 -4.78 -10.85 -14.76
C LEU A 115 -4.71 -11.26 -13.28
N ILE A 116 -5.25 -10.44 -12.39
CA ILE A 116 -5.16 -10.65 -10.94
C ILE A 116 -6.57 -10.90 -10.41
N PRO A 117 -6.79 -11.96 -9.61
CA PRO A 117 -8.09 -12.20 -8.99
C PRO A 117 -8.48 -11.04 -8.09
N SER A 118 -9.79 -10.79 -7.89
CA SER A 118 -10.26 -9.64 -7.11
C SER A 118 -9.75 -9.59 -5.66
N ILE A 119 -9.24 -10.70 -5.12
CA ILE A 119 -8.63 -10.79 -3.80
C ILE A 119 -7.39 -11.68 -3.90
N SER A 120 -6.23 -11.12 -3.59
CA SER A 120 -4.95 -11.81 -3.46
C SER A 120 -4.27 -11.46 -2.13
N PRO A 121 -3.73 -12.46 -1.41
CA PRO A 121 -2.96 -12.22 -0.20
C PRO A 121 -1.53 -11.74 -0.45
N PHE A 122 -1.07 -11.68 -1.70
CA PHE A 122 0.34 -11.45 -2.04
C PHE A 122 0.62 -10.00 -2.45
N PRO A 123 1.60 -9.31 -1.82
CA PRO A 123 1.95 -7.93 -2.17
C PRO A 123 2.30 -7.72 -3.66
N ILE A 124 2.98 -8.69 -4.29
CA ILE A 124 3.39 -8.60 -5.71
C ILE A 124 2.22 -8.37 -6.67
N ASP A 125 1.03 -8.84 -6.33
CA ASP A 125 -0.14 -8.68 -7.20
C ASP A 125 -0.63 -7.23 -7.24
N THR A 126 -0.40 -6.46 -6.17
CA THR A 126 -0.70 -5.02 -6.16
C THR A 126 0.27 -4.23 -7.03
N GLU A 127 1.54 -4.66 -7.13
CA GLU A 127 2.50 -4.12 -8.10
C GLU A 127 2.02 -4.35 -9.53
N ILE A 128 1.58 -5.58 -9.86
CA ILE A 128 1.09 -5.91 -11.20
C ILE A 128 -0.13 -5.05 -11.56
N ILE A 129 -1.06 -4.85 -10.61
CA ILE A 129 -2.21 -3.95 -10.80
C ILE A 129 -1.73 -2.53 -11.13
N MET A 130 -0.80 -1.98 -10.36
CA MET A 130 -0.31 -0.61 -10.56
C MET A 130 0.41 -0.45 -11.90
N TRP A 131 1.28 -1.40 -12.26
CA TRP A 131 1.98 -1.38 -13.54
C TRP A 131 1.02 -1.44 -14.73
N ARG A 132 0.00 -2.30 -14.67
CA ARG A 132 -1.04 -2.40 -15.71
C ARG A 132 -1.89 -1.13 -15.84
N ASN A 133 -1.99 -0.34 -14.77
CA ASN A 133 -2.64 0.98 -14.78
C ASN A 133 -1.66 2.12 -15.11
N ARG A 134 -0.46 1.82 -15.63
CA ARG A 134 0.56 2.78 -16.08
C ARG A 134 1.09 3.68 -14.96
N ALA A 135 1.16 3.16 -13.74
CA ALA A 135 1.81 3.86 -12.63
C ALA A 135 3.31 4.06 -12.93
N LYS A 136 3.87 5.18 -12.44
CA LYS A 136 5.32 5.43 -12.45
C LYS A 136 5.93 4.81 -11.20
N SER A 137 7.07 4.14 -11.32
CA SER A 137 7.78 3.56 -10.19
C SER A 137 8.93 4.45 -9.70
N ILE A 138 9.21 4.38 -8.40
CA ILE A 138 10.39 4.95 -7.74
C ILE A 138 10.94 3.86 -6.83
N ASP A 139 12.19 3.46 -7.06
CA ASP A 139 12.87 2.53 -6.16
C ASP A 139 13.46 3.26 -4.96
N ILE A 140 13.28 2.67 -3.78
CA ILE A 140 13.80 3.13 -2.50
C ILE A 140 14.70 2.02 -1.95
N PRO A 141 16.01 2.05 -2.24
CA PRO A 141 16.96 1.11 -1.68
C PRO A 141 17.00 1.21 -0.15
N GLN A 142 17.32 0.08 0.51
CA GLN A 142 17.59 0.06 1.93
C GLN A 142 18.73 1.03 2.28
N GLY A 143 18.58 1.78 3.36
CA GLY A 143 19.53 2.79 3.82
C GLY A 143 19.48 4.12 3.05
N SER A 144 18.64 4.24 2.02
CA SER A 144 18.48 5.48 1.28
C SER A 144 17.64 6.52 2.04
N LYS A 145 17.86 7.80 1.70
CA LYS A 145 17.04 8.91 2.18
C LYS A 145 15.72 8.97 1.41
N THR A 146 14.64 9.33 2.09
CA THR A 146 13.34 9.54 1.46
C THR A 146 13.39 10.69 0.44
N PRO A 147 13.01 10.47 -0.83
CA PRO A 147 12.95 11.53 -1.83
C PRO A 147 11.97 12.66 -1.47
N ASN A 148 12.38 13.91 -1.66
CA ASN A 148 11.53 15.09 -1.41
C ASN A 148 10.25 15.10 -2.24
N SER A 149 10.24 14.44 -3.41
CA SER A 149 9.04 14.30 -4.24
C SER A 149 7.89 13.60 -3.53
N LEU A 150 8.16 12.86 -2.45
CA LEU A 150 7.14 12.13 -1.68
C LEU A 150 6.50 12.98 -0.58
N LEU A 151 6.99 14.20 -0.32
CA LEU A 151 6.44 15.10 0.70
C LEU A 151 4.98 15.47 0.41
N GLU A 152 4.56 15.45 -0.84
CA GLU A 152 3.17 15.73 -1.24
C GLU A 152 2.14 14.75 -0.66
N PHE A 153 2.57 13.56 -0.26
CA PHE A 153 1.70 12.54 0.31
C PHE A 153 1.55 12.69 1.82
N ASN A 154 2.35 13.54 2.47
CA ASN A 154 2.19 13.81 3.89
C ASN A 154 0.85 14.52 4.16
N PRO A 155 0.20 14.24 5.30
CA PRO A 155 -1.03 14.90 5.72
C PRO A 155 -0.80 16.39 6.08
#